data_AF-A0AAV0SZX7-F1
#
_entry.id   AF-A0AAV0SZX7-F1
#
_cell.length_a   1.000
_cell.length_b   1.000
_cell.length_c   1.000
_cell.angle_alpha   90.00
_cell.angle_beta   90.00
_cell.angle_gamma   90.00
#
_symmetry.space_group_name_H-M   'P 1'
#
loop_
_entity.id
_entity.type
_entity.pdbx_description
1 polymer ?
#
loop_
_entity_poly.entity_id
_entity_poly.type
_entity_poly.pdbx_seq_one_letter_code
_entity_poly.pdbx_strand_id
1 'polypeptide(L)'
;MDAAEFLSIAHETLSRTVLRVRDGEQLVPSSRSPLSTDAVVAVVLLFSVTLLPVVLRVRVLYTFCWAIFTVLAHVIESKAALGLATSLGLTVMMGWYSLRVFDRTTFMGILQGWFGSMSKYGSFQLLANAIDLVLHMGVPLALVCCYLPLVQIWMTGPILLFSRLWIKVVAGGDLSLSGNDIYHIDPPRPRTFWQTAHAIELSYNLIIPTVCVLACEAGMHDFVVACVLDPTM
;
A
#
# COMPACT_ATOMS: atom_id res chain seq x y z
N MET A 1 -11.11 1.42 21.92
CA MET A 1 -9.86 0.68 21.76
C MET A 1 -8.77 1.51 22.38
N ASP A 2 -8.23 1.08 23.51
CA ASP A 2 -7.10 1.78 24.13
C ASP A 2 -5.79 1.40 23.40
N ALA A 3 -4.71 2.14 23.66
CA ALA A 3 -3.42 1.91 23.01
C ALA A 3 -2.83 0.53 23.36
N ALA A 4 -3.13 -0.02 24.54
CA ALA A 4 -2.63 -1.31 25.00
C ALA A 4 -3.36 -2.47 24.31
N GLU A 5 -4.66 -2.33 24.05
CA GLU A 5 -5.48 -3.26 23.29
C GLU A 5 -5.02 -3.32 21.82
N PHE A 6 -4.73 -2.17 21.21
CA PHE A 6 -4.12 -2.13 19.87
C PHE A 6 -2.75 -2.80 19.84
N LEU A 7 -1.89 -2.52 20.84
CA LEU A 7 -0.58 -3.13 20.95
C LEU A 7 -0.67 -4.65 21.15
N SER A 8 -1.65 -5.12 21.93
CA SER A 8 -1.90 -6.53 22.18
C SER A 8 -2.36 -7.26 20.92
N ILE A 9 -3.27 -6.67 20.15
CA ILE A 9 -3.72 -7.23 18.86
C ILE A 9 -2.58 -7.23 17.83
N ALA A 10 -1.81 -6.15 17.76
CA ALA A 10 -0.62 -6.08 16.91
C ALA A 10 0.41 -7.13 17.31
N HIS A 11 0.65 -7.29 18.61
CA HIS A 11 1.55 -8.29 19.18
C HIS A 11 1.11 -9.72 18.84
N GLU A 12 -0.18 -10.03 19.02
CA GLU A 12 -0.71 -11.36 18.68
C GLU A 12 -0.59 -11.65 17.18
N THR A 13 -0.90 -10.65 16.34
CA THR A 13 -0.82 -10.76 14.88
C THR A 13 0.62 -10.95 14.40
N LEU A 14 1.55 -10.17 14.96
CA LEU A 14 3.00 -10.26 14.73
C LEU A 14 3.53 -11.64 15.13
N SER A 15 3.32 -12.04 16.39
CA SER A 15 3.78 -13.33 16.92
C SER A 15 3.22 -14.52 16.13
N ARG A 16 1.93 -14.48 15.78
CA ARG A 16 1.29 -15.53 14.96
C ARG A 16 1.90 -15.60 13.56
N THR A 17 2.24 -14.45 12.96
CA THR A 17 2.84 -14.40 11.63
C THR A 17 4.29 -14.89 11.66
N VAL A 18 5.08 -14.44 12.62
CA VAL A 18 6.47 -14.89 12.87
C VAL A 18 6.52 -16.41 13.04
N LEU A 19 5.72 -16.95 13.96
CA LEU A 19 5.71 -18.40 14.24
C LEU A 19 5.29 -19.19 13.00
N ARG A 20 4.26 -18.76 12.27
CA ARG A 20 3.79 -19.45 11.05
C ARG A 20 4.75 -19.34 9.87
N VAL A 21 5.52 -18.27 9.75
CA VAL A 21 6.56 -18.12 8.73
C VAL A 21 7.71 -19.07 9.06
N ARG A 22 8.14 -19.09 10.32
CA ARG A 22 9.22 -19.97 10.82
C ARG A 22 8.87 -21.46 10.69
N ASP A 23 7.63 -21.84 11.01
CA ASP A 23 7.14 -23.20 10.81
C ASP A 23 7.06 -23.57 9.32
N GLY A 24 6.73 -22.60 8.45
CA GLY A 24 6.70 -22.76 7.00
C GLY A 24 8.09 -22.92 6.37
N GLU A 25 9.11 -22.24 6.91
CA GLU A 25 10.51 -22.41 6.51
C GLU A 25 11.09 -23.76 6.96
N GLN A 26 10.67 -24.28 8.11
CA GLN A 26 11.12 -25.59 8.61
C GLN A 26 10.52 -26.78 7.84
N LEU A 27 9.39 -26.59 7.13
CA LEU A 27 8.63 -27.68 6.52
C LEU A 27 8.95 -27.99 5.05
N VAL A 28 9.73 -27.20 4.30
CA VAL A 28 9.93 -27.46 2.86
C VAL A 28 11.30 -27.07 2.29
N PRO A 29 12.17 -28.06 2.04
CA PRO A 29 12.90 -28.19 0.79
C PRO A 29 12.17 -29.22 -0.08
N SER A 30 11.81 -28.87 -1.34
CA SER A 30 11.53 -29.79 -2.48
C SER A 30 10.13 -29.99 -3.09
N SER A 31 9.06 -29.25 -2.77
CA SER A 31 7.81 -29.37 -3.57
C SER A 31 6.91 -28.12 -3.63
N ARG A 32 7.32 -27.08 -4.37
CA ARG A 32 6.39 -26.01 -4.78
C ARG A 32 5.79 -26.33 -6.15
N SER A 33 4.47 -26.53 -6.19
CA SER A 33 3.67 -26.23 -7.37
C SER A 33 3.99 -24.80 -7.84
N PRO A 34 4.16 -24.53 -9.15
CA PRO A 34 4.63 -23.24 -9.65
C PRO A 34 3.65 -22.08 -9.41
N LEU A 35 2.41 -22.34 -9.00
CA LEU A 35 1.45 -21.30 -8.63
C LEU A 35 0.53 -21.84 -7.52
N SER A 36 0.63 -21.31 -6.30
CA SER A 36 -0.27 -21.69 -5.21
C SER A 36 -1.67 -21.13 -5.46
N THR A 37 -2.72 -21.85 -5.05
CA THR A 37 -4.11 -21.38 -5.14
C THR A 37 -4.28 -20.02 -4.45
N ASP A 38 -3.59 -19.80 -3.33
CA ASP A 38 -3.57 -18.53 -2.59
C ASP A 38 -3.03 -17.38 -3.44
N ALA A 39 -1.94 -17.61 -4.20
CA ALA A 39 -1.40 -16.60 -5.11
C ALA A 39 -2.38 -16.25 -6.24
N VAL A 40 -3.09 -17.24 -6.80
CA VAL A 40 -4.11 -17.01 -7.83
C VAL A 40 -5.25 -16.16 -7.27
N VAL A 41 -5.78 -16.52 -6.09
CA VAL A 41 -6.86 -15.78 -5.43
C VAL A 41 -6.44 -14.34 -5.17
N ALA A 42 -5.24 -14.12 -4.65
CA ALA A 42 -4.72 -12.79 -4.37
C ALA A 42 -4.60 -11.91 -5.62
N VAL A 43 -4.09 -12.48 -6.72
CA VAL A 43 -3.95 -11.78 -8.01
C VAL A 43 -5.32 -11.47 -8.62
N VAL A 44 -6.24 -12.44 -8.61
CA VAL A 44 -7.62 -12.23 -9.11
C VAL A 44 -8.34 -11.15 -8.29
N LEU A 45 -8.19 -11.18 -6.97
CA LEU A 45 -8.77 -10.18 -6.08
C LEU A 45 -8.19 -8.78 -6.39
N LEU A 46 -6.88 -8.67 -6.55
CA LEU A 46 -6.21 -7.41 -6.86
C LEU A 46 -6.77 -6.77 -8.13
N PHE A 47 -6.88 -7.55 -9.22
CA PHE A 47 -7.45 -7.05 -10.47
C PHE A 47 -8.96 -6.79 -10.40
N SER A 48 -9.70 -7.56 -9.60
CA SER A 48 -11.13 -7.33 -9.40
C SER A 48 -11.38 -5.97 -8.74
N VAL A 49 -10.58 -5.60 -7.73
CA VAL A 49 -10.67 -4.29 -7.06
C VAL A 49 -10.31 -3.14 -8.01
N THR A 50 -9.44 -3.35 -8.99
CA THR A 50 -9.15 -2.34 -10.03
C THR A 50 -10.27 -2.19 -11.05
N LEU A 51 -10.85 -3.31 -11.49
CA LEU A 51 -11.77 -3.33 -12.62
C LEU A 51 -13.22 -3.03 -12.21
N LEU A 52 -13.61 -3.35 -10.98
CA LEU A 52 -14.97 -3.11 -10.49
C LEU A 52 -15.38 -1.62 -10.56
N PRO A 53 -14.55 -0.65 -10.13
CA PRO A 53 -14.85 0.78 -10.32
C PRO A 53 -15.11 1.15 -11.78
N VAL A 54 -14.37 0.57 -12.72
CA VAL A 54 -14.55 0.81 -14.15
C VAL A 54 -15.92 0.32 -14.61
N VAL A 55 -16.29 -0.90 -14.24
CA VAL A 55 -17.59 -1.50 -14.57
C VAL A 55 -18.74 -0.65 -14.00
N LEU A 56 -18.57 -0.14 -12.79
CA LEU A 56 -19.52 0.73 -12.12
C LEU A 56 -19.45 2.21 -12.57
N ARG A 57 -18.51 2.56 -13.46
CA ARG A 57 -18.24 3.92 -13.93
C ARG A 57 -17.92 4.90 -12.79
N VAL A 58 -17.31 4.41 -11.72
CA VAL A 58 -16.82 5.20 -10.58
C VAL A 58 -15.32 5.36 -10.69
N ARG A 59 -14.83 6.59 -10.56
CA ARG A 59 -13.39 6.86 -10.45
C ARG A 59 -12.98 6.70 -9.00
N VAL A 60 -11.98 5.86 -8.75
CA VAL A 60 -11.47 5.56 -7.41
C VAL A 60 -9.96 5.79 -7.40
N LEU A 61 -9.46 6.50 -6.38
CA LEU A 61 -8.03 6.73 -6.20
C LEU A 61 -7.28 5.42 -5.99
N TYR A 62 -6.04 5.35 -6.44
CA TYR A 62 -5.15 4.22 -6.25
C TYR A 62 -5.06 3.78 -4.78
N THR A 63 -4.89 4.73 -3.85
CA THR A 63 -4.86 4.46 -2.40
C THR A 63 -6.14 3.79 -1.90
N PHE A 64 -7.32 4.17 -2.41
CA PHE A 64 -8.58 3.53 -2.00
C PHE A 64 -8.71 2.11 -2.56
N CYS A 65 -8.26 1.87 -3.80
CA CYS A 65 -8.17 0.51 -4.33
C CYS A 65 -7.26 -0.36 -3.45
N TRP A 66 -6.10 0.16 -3.06
CA TRP A 66 -5.19 -0.53 -2.14
C TRP A 66 -5.82 -0.76 -0.76
N ALA A 67 -6.52 0.22 -0.18
CA ALA A 67 -7.17 0.08 1.12
C ALA A 67 -8.27 -1.00 1.09
N ILE A 68 -9.12 -1.00 0.06
CA ILE A 68 -10.15 -2.04 -0.14
C ILE A 68 -9.50 -3.41 -0.29
N PHE A 69 -8.47 -3.52 -1.13
CA PHE A 69 -7.73 -4.78 -1.32
C PHE A 69 -7.12 -5.27 0.00
N THR A 70 -6.54 -4.38 0.80
CA THR A 70 -5.95 -4.70 2.10
C THR A 70 -7.00 -5.22 3.08
N VAL A 71 -8.16 -4.59 3.17
CA VAL A 71 -9.27 -5.07 4.01
C VAL A 71 -9.72 -6.45 3.56
N LEU A 72 -9.94 -6.64 2.25
CA LEU A 72 -10.36 -7.93 1.70
C LEU A 72 -9.32 -9.01 1.94
N ALA A 73 -8.02 -8.70 1.81
CA ALA A 73 -6.92 -9.61 2.11
C ALA A 73 -6.96 -10.14 3.55
N HIS A 74 -7.31 -9.28 4.52
CA HIS A 74 -7.50 -9.69 5.91
C HIS A 74 -8.77 -10.55 6.07
N VAL A 75 -9.88 -10.15 5.45
CA VAL A 75 -11.16 -10.89 5.53
C VAL A 75 -11.02 -12.33 4.99
N ILE A 76 -10.25 -12.53 3.92
CA ILE A 76 -10.02 -13.86 3.34
C ILE A 76 -8.80 -14.58 3.92
N GLU A 77 -8.10 -13.95 4.86
CA GLU A 77 -6.85 -14.45 5.46
C GLU A 77 -5.79 -14.93 4.46
N SER A 78 -5.73 -14.30 3.27
CA SER A 78 -4.81 -14.71 2.20
C SER A 78 -3.42 -14.14 2.42
N LYS A 79 -2.42 -15.02 2.58
CA LYS A 79 -1.03 -14.62 2.82
C LYS A 79 -0.43 -13.92 1.61
N ALA A 80 -0.69 -14.43 0.42
CA ALA A 80 -0.25 -13.79 -0.82
C ALA A 80 -0.89 -12.41 -1.00
N ALA A 81 -2.18 -12.25 -0.66
CA ALA A 81 -2.84 -10.96 -0.74
C ALA A 81 -2.30 -9.96 0.29
N LEU A 82 -2.01 -10.41 1.52
CA LEU A 82 -1.38 -9.57 2.53
C LEU A 82 0.05 -9.15 2.13
N GLY A 83 0.86 -10.05 1.56
CA GLY A 83 2.18 -9.69 1.02
C GLY A 83 2.10 -8.67 -0.12
N LEU A 84 1.15 -8.84 -1.06
CA LEU A 84 0.87 -7.86 -2.11
C LEU A 84 0.43 -6.51 -1.52
N ALA A 85 -0.46 -6.53 -0.52
CA ALA A 85 -0.96 -5.34 0.16
C ALA A 85 0.16 -4.59 0.89
N THR A 86 1.07 -5.30 1.56
CA THR A 86 2.24 -4.72 2.23
C THR A 86 3.16 -4.01 1.23
N SER A 87 3.50 -4.69 0.13
CA SER A 87 4.36 -4.10 -0.90
C SER A 87 3.71 -2.89 -1.57
N LEU A 88 2.43 -2.99 -1.95
CA LEU A 88 1.67 -1.88 -2.51
C LEU A 88 1.55 -0.71 -1.51
N GLY A 89 1.35 -1.01 -0.23
CA GLY A 89 1.25 0.00 0.82
C GLY A 89 2.53 0.81 0.97
N LEU A 90 3.69 0.14 0.89
CA LEU A 90 4.98 0.81 0.82
C LEU A 90 5.11 1.68 -0.43
N THR A 91 4.70 1.20 -1.61
CA THR A 91 4.72 2.03 -2.83
C THR A 91 3.83 3.26 -2.67
N VAL A 92 2.62 3.10 -2.12
CA VAL A 92 1.69 4.20 -1.85
C VAL A 92 2.32 5.22 -0.92
N MET A 93 2.89 4.78 0.20
CA MET A 93 3.60 5.63 1.15
C MET A 93 4.74 6.40 0.49
N MET A 94 5.61 5.70 -0.25
CA MET A 94 6.77 6.30 -0.91
C MET A 94 6.36 7.28 -2.00
N GLY A 95 5.38 6.94 -2.84
CA GLY A 95 4.86 7.83 -3.88
C GLY A 95 4.25 9.10 -3.28
N TRP A 96 3.45 8.94 -2.24
CA TRP A 96 2.77 10.02 -1.56
C TRP A 96 3.74 11.00 -0.86
N TYR A 97 4.73 10.48 -0.12
CA TYR A 97 5.71 11.35 0.54
C TYR A 97 6.78 11.90 -0.40
N SER A 98 7.07 11.23 -1.52
CA SER A 98 7.86 11.82 -2.60
C SER A 98 7.14 13.03 -3.22
N LEU A 99 5.82 12.96 -3.42
CA LEU A 99 5.04 14.12 -3.85
C LEU A 99 5.16 15.27 -2.84
N ARG A 100 5.08 14.97 -1.53
CA ARG A 100 5.27 15.98 -0.47
C ARG A 100 6.64 16.67 -0.53
N VAL A 101 7.69 15.91 -0.85
CA VAL A 101 9.07 16.38 -0.92
C VAL A 101 9.31 17.20 -2.18
N PHE A 102 8.94 16.68 -3.35
CA PHE A 102 9.24 17.29 -4.64
C PHE A 102 8.25 18.39 -5.03
N ASP A 103 7.01 18.33 -4.55
CA ASP A 103 5.98 19.33 -4.84
C ASP A 103 4.97 19.46 -3.69
N ARG A 104 5.41 20.13 -2.64
CA ARG A 104 4.59 20.41 -1.44
C ARG A 104 3.28 21.14 -1.78
N THR A 105 3.25 21.98 -2.80
CA THR A 105 2.03 22.71 -3.19
C THR A 105 0.98 21.77 -3.76
N THR A 106 1.36 20.86 -4.65
CA THR A 106 0.44 19.83 -5.17
C THR A 106 0.00 18.90 -4.05
N PHE A 107 0.93 18.47 -3.19
CA PHE A 107 0.61 17.65 -2.02
C PHE A 107 -0.49 18.29 -1.14
N MET A 108 -0.29 19.56 -0.76
CA MET A 108 -1.28 20.27 0.07
C MET A 108 -2.59 20.50 -0.67
N GLY A 109 -2.54 20.78 -1.98
CA GLY A 109 -3.73 20.90 -2.82
C GLY A 109 -4.57 19.63 -2.84
N ILE A 110 -3.94 18.47 -3.05
CA ILE A 110 -4.63 17.17 -3.00
C ILE A 110 -5.17 16.90 -1.61
N LEU A 111 -4.34 17.04 -0.56
CA LEU A 111 -4.72 16.73 0.82
C LEU A 111 -5.92 17.56 1.30
N GLN A 112 -5.92 18.86 1.03
CA GLN A 112 -7.02 19.74 1.41
C GLN A 112 -8.22 19.63 0.46
N GLY A 113 -7.97 19.23 -0.79
CA GLY A 113 -9.00 18.94 -1.80
C GLY A 113 -10.03 17.91 -1.34
N TRP A 114 -9.67 17.00 -0.44
CA TRP A 114 -10.59 15.99 0.11
C TRP A 114 -11.82 16.60 0.79
N PHE A 115 -11.65 17.78 1.42
CA PHE A 115 -12.72 18.48 2.13
C PHE A 115 -13.21 19.73 1.38
N GLY A 116 -12.69 20.00 0.17
CA GLY A 116 -13.08 21.14 -0.65
C GLY A 116 -13.06 22.46 0.13
N SER A 117 -14.16 23.20 0.12
CA SER A 117 -14.27 24.48 0.84
C SER A 117 -14.20 24.38 2.36
N MET A 118 -14.46 23.20 2.95
CA MET A 118 -14.38 23.00 4.41
C MET A 118 -12.93 22.99 4.92
N SER A 119 -11.95 22.75 4.03
CA SER A 119 -10.53 22.86 4.36
C SER A 119 -10.11 24.26 4.83
N LYS A 120 -10.96 25.28 4.69
CA LYS A 120 -10.73 26.63 5.26
C LYS A 120 -10.77 26.62 6.80
N TYR A 121 -11.43 25.64 7.41
CA TYR A 121 -11.54 25.53 8.87
C TYR A 121 -10.42 24.65 9.42
N GLY A 122 -9.74 25.11 10.48
CA GLY A 122 -8.60 24.40 11.08
C GLY A 122 -8.91 22.97 11.52
N SER A 123 -10.12 22.69 12.01
CA SER A 123 -10.53 21.34 12.41
C SER A 123 -10.53 20.35 11.24
N PHE A 124 -10.99 20.77 10.05
CA PHE A 124 -10.97 19.92 8.85
C PHE A 124 -9.56 19.74 8.31
N GLN A 125 -8.70 20.76 8.42
CA GLN A 125 -7.28 20.61 8.10
C GLN A 125 -6.63 19.59 9.01
N LEU A 126 -6.87 19.67 10.32
CA LEU A 126 -6.32 18.72 11.30
C LEU A 126 -6.84 17.31 11.05
N LEU A 127 -8.12 17.16 10.73
CA LEU A 127 -8.71 15.88 10.36
C LEU A 127 -8.08 15.31 9.08
N ALA A 128 -7.88 16.13 8.04
CA ALA A 128 -7.20 15.71 6.81
C ALA A 128 -5.79 15.21 7.08
N ASN A 129 -5.02 15.96 7.88
CA ASN A 129 -3.66 15.58 8.27
C ASN A 129 -3.64 14.30 9.12
N ALA A 130 -4.63 14.09 10.00
CA ALA A 130 -4.73 12.87 10.79
C ALA A 130 -5.05 11.66 9.91
N ILE A 131 -6.03 11.78 8.99
CA ILE A 131 -6.36 10.73 8.02
C ILE A 131 -5.16 10.42 7.13
N ASP A 132 -4.45 11.45 6.67
CA ASP A 132 -3.24 11.32 5.87
C ASP A 132 -2.17 10.49 6.59
N LEU A 133 -1.85 10.88 7.83
CA LEU A 133 -0.85 10.20 8.64
C LEU A 133 -1.23 8.75 8.88
N VAL A 134 -2.50 8.47 9.21
CA VAL A 134 -2.95 7.09 9.44
C VAL A 134 -2.91 6.28 8.15
N LEU A 135 -3.45 6.80 7.04
CA LEU A 135 -3.63 6.04 5.81
C LEU A 135 -2.33 5.85 5.02
N HIS A 136 -1.50 6.89 4.92
CA HIS A 136 -0.30 6.87 4.08
C HIS A 136 0.98 6.55 4.85
N MET A 137 0.97 6.56 6.18
CA MET A 137 2.12 6.17 7.01
C MET A 137 1.77 5.04 7.98
N GLY A 138 0.76 5.24 8.84
CA GLY A 138 0.41 4.32 9.92
C GLY A 138 0.08 2.90 9.43
N VAL A 139 -0.88 2.79 8.51
CA VAL A 139 -1.30 1.49 7.96
C VAL A 139 -0.16 0.80 7.19
N PRO A 140 0.55 1.45 6.24
CA PRO A 140 1.70 0.84 5.58
C PRO A 140 2.77 0.34 6.54
N LEU A 141 3.14 1.12 7.56
CA LEU A 141 4.12 0.70 8.55
C LEU A 141 3.63 -0.50 9.37
N ALA A 142 2.36 -0.50 9.78
CA ALA A 142 1.78 -1.64 10.49
C ALA A 142 1.80 -2.92 9.63
N LEU A 143 1.48 -2.82 8.34
CA LEU A 143 1.56 -3.95 7.41
C LEU A 143 2.99 -4.45 7.25
N VAL A 144 3.97 -3.55 7.17
CA VAL A 144 5.39 -3.94 7.08
C VAL A 144 5.81 -4.65 8.35
N CYS A 145 5.51 -4.11 9.53
CA CYS A 145 5.83 -4.79 10.77
C CYS A 145 5.23 -6.19 10.80
N CYS A 146 3.96 -6.35 10.44
CA CYS A 146 3.24 -7.62 10.59
C CYS A 146 3.54 -8.64 9.49
N TYR A 147 3.79 -8.19 8.26
CA TYR A 147 3.66 -9.03 7.07
C TYR A 147 4.84 -8.88 6.09
N LEU A 148 5.92 -8.19 6.47
CA LEU A 148 7.13 -8.11 5.65
C LEU A 148 7.62 -9.48 5.13
N PRO A 149 7.62 -10.57 5.93
CA PRO A 149 8.08 -11.87 5.45
C PRO A 149 7.17 -12.53 4.40
N LEU A 150 5.96 -12.02 4.22
CA LEU A 150 5.03 -12.53 3.21
C LEU A 150 5.34 -11.97 1.81
N VAL A 151 6.12 -10.88 1.72
CA VAL A 151 6.47 -10.24 0.45
C VAL A 151 7.45 -11.13 -0.32
N GLN A 152 7.17 -11.36 -1.61
CA GLN A 152 7.99 -12.19 -2.49
C GLN A 152 8.24 -11.50 -3.83
N ILE A 153 9.38 -11.78 -4.48
CA ILE A 153 9.78 -11.13 -5.74
C ILE A 153 8.75 -11.33 -6.87
N TRP A 154 8.07 -12.48 -6.93
CA TRP A 154 7.07 -12.72 -7.98
C TRP A 154 5.90 -11.73 -7.95
N MET A 155 5.64 -11.11 -6.79
CA MET A 155 4.58 -10.11 -6.59
C MET A 155 4.81 -8.84 -7.40
N THR A 156 6.04 -8.55 -7.84
CA THR A 156 6.38 -7.42 -8.71
C THR A 156 5.56 -7.43 -10.00
N GLY A 157 5.39 -8.60 -10.62
CA GLY A 157 4.63 -8.75 -11.87
C GLY A 157 3.18 -8.24 -11.78
N PRO A 158 2.34 -8.82 -10.92
CA PRO A 158 0.96 -8.37 -10.75
C PRO A 158 0.85 -6.92 -10.24
N ILE A 159 1.77 -6.44 -9.38
CA ILE A 159 1.78 -5.05 -8.92
C ILE A 159 2.00 -4.06 -10.07
N LEU A 160 2.99 -4.32 -10.93
CA LEU A 160 3.26 -3.47 -12.10
C LEU A 160 2.08 -3.48 -13.08
N LEU A 161 1.48 -4.65 -13.30
CA LEU A 161 0.31 -4.76 -14.18
C LEU A 161 -0.89 -4.03 -13.60
N PHE A 162 -1.14 -4.18 -12.29
CA PHE A 162 -2.19 -3.46 -11.56
C PHE A 162 -2.06 -1.94 -11.74
N SER A 163 -0.85 -1.41 -11.53
CA SER A 163 -0.59 0.04 -11.63
C SER A 163 -0.83 0.57 -13.04
N ARG A 164 -0.36 -0.16 -14.05
CA ARG A 164 -0.62 0.19 -15.46
C ARG A 164 -2.11 0.12 -15.82
N LEU A 165 -2.81 -0.89 -15.34
CA LEU A 165 -4.25 -1.06 -15.59
C LEU A 165 -5.06 0.05 -14.91
N TRP A 166 -4.74 0.40 -13.68
CA TRP A 166 -5.41 1.48 -12.96
C TRP A 166 -5.32 2.80 -13.75
N ILE A 167 -4.13 3.15 -14.25
CA ILE A 167 -3.96 4.37 -15.05
C ILE A 167 -4.74 4.32 -16.35
N LYS A 168 -4.60 3.22 -17.09
CA LYS A 168 -5.20 3.08 -18.41
C LYS A 168 -6.72 3.06 -18.36
N VAL A 169 -7.29 2.41 -17.34
CA VAL A 169 -8.71 2.07 -17.32
C VAL A 169 -9.49 2.88 -16.29
N VAL A 170 -8.91 3.18 -15.11
CA VAL A 170 -9.60 3.93 -14.04
C VAL A 170 -9.34 5.43 -14.16
N ALA A 171 -8.09 5.84 -14.43
CA ALA A 171 -7.74 7.26 -14.60
C ALA A 171 -8.09 7.82 -15.99
N GLY A 172 -8.69 7.01 -16.87
CA GLY A 172 -9.09 7.40 -18.23
C GLY A 172 -7.92 7.56 -19.21
N GLY A 173 -6.74 7.01 -18.89
CA GLY A 173 -5.55 7.04 -19.75
C GLY A 173 -4.77 8.36 -19.74
N ASP A 174 -5.35 9.46 -19.24
CA ASP A 174 -4.66 10.73 -19.05
C ASP A 174 -4.78 11.23 -17.60
N LEU A 175 -3.75 10.93 -16.81
CA LEU A 175 -3.59 11.43 -15.44
C LEU A 175 -3.54 12.96 -15.37
N SER A 176 -3.06 13.63 -16.43
CA SER A 176 -2.89 15.08 -16.41
C SER A 176 -4.21 15.82 -16.47
N LEU A 177 -5.15 15.33 -17.28
CA LEU A 177 -6.49 15.90 -17.35
C LEU A 177 -7.27 15.53 -16.10
N SER A 178 -7.36 14.22 -15.81
CA SER A 178 -8.12 13.72 -14.66
C SER A 178 -7.62 14.27 -13.32
N GLY A 179 -6.31 14.35 -13.11
CA GLY A 179 -5.72 14.81 -11.86
C GLY A 179 -5.96 16.30 -11.61
N ASN A 180 -5.75 17.15 -12.62
CA ASN A 180 -6.02 18.58 -12.49
C ASN A 180 -7.52 18.87 -12.30
N ASP A 181 -8.41 18.12 -12.96
CA ASP A 181 -9.86 18.28 -12.82
C ASP A 181 -10.37 17.83 -11.44
N ILE A 182 -9.87 16.70 -10.92
CA ILE A 182 -10.32 16.14 -9.63
C ILE A 182 -9.79 16.96 -8.45
N TYR A 183 -8.53 17.39 -8.52
CA TYR A 183 -7.86 18.03 -7.39
C TYR A 183 -7.82 19.55 -7.47
N HIS A 184 -8.35 20.14 -8.55
CA HIS A 184 -8.39 21.59 -8.78
C HIS A 184 -7.05 22.28 -8.47
N ILE A 185 -5.94 21.68 -8.93
CA ILE A 185 -4.59 22.18 -8.64
C ILE A 185 -4.38 23.49 -9.42
N ASP A 186 -3.98 24.55 -8.73
CA ASP A 186 -3.67 25.85 -9.33
C ASP A 186 -2.23 26.30 -8.96
N PRO A 187 -1.34 26.53 -9.96
CA PRO A 187 -1.54 26.29 -11.39
C PRO A 187 -1.61 24.79 -11.74
N PRO A 188 -2.39 24.41 -12.78
CA PRO A 188 -2.54 23.03 -13.20
C PRO A 188 -1.18 22.43 -13.55
N ARG A 189 -0.97 21.16 -13.17
CA ARG A 189 0.31 20.50 -13.39
C ARG A 189 0.45 20.03 -14.83
N PRO A 190 1.62 20.25 -15.47
CA PRO A 190 1.84 19.88 -16.86
C PRO A 190 1.88 18.36 -17.00
N ARG A 191 1.65 17.87 -18.23
CA ARG A 191 1.68 16.42 -18.52
C ARG A 191 2.99 15.74 -18.11
N THR A 192 4.12 16.43 -18.22
CA THR A 192 5.45 15.95 -17.83
C THR A 192 5.56 15.65 -16.33
N PHE A 193 4.84 16.40 -15.49
CA PHE A 193 4.76 16.14 -14.06
C PHE A 193 4.09 14.79 -13.80
N TRP A 194 2.91 14.56 -14.41
CA TRP A 194 2.15 13.32 -14.22
C TRP A 194 2.86 12.09 -14.80
N GLN A 195 3.57 12.26 -15.92
CA GLN A 195 4.42 11.21 -16.49
C GLN A 195 5.58 10.85 -15.55
N THR A 196 6.23 11.86 -14.96
CA THR A 196 7.31 11.67 -13.99
C THR A 196 6.80 10.98 -12.72
N ALA A 197 5.68 11.44 -12.17
CA ALA A 197 5.05 10.84 -11.00
C ALA A 197 4.74 9.36 -11.23
N HIS A 198 4.18 9.01 -12.39
CA HIS A 198 3.92 7.63 -12.78
C HIS A 198 5.21 6.82 -12.96
N ALA A 199 6.25 7.38 -13.58
CA ALA A 199 7.54 6.69 -13.73
C ALA A 199 8.19 6.38 -12.38
N ILE A 200 8.10 7.31 -11.42
CA ILE A 200 8.55 7.13 -10.04
C ILE A 200 7.75 6.01 -9.36
N GLU A 201 6.42 6.02 -9.47
CA GLU A 201 5.56 4.97 -8.92
C GLU A 201 5.90 3.58 -9.47
N LEU A 202 6.09 3.45 -10.79
CA LEU A 202 6.52 2.19 -11.40
C LEU A 202 7.90 1.75 -10.93
N SER A 203 8.81 2.70 -10.70
CA SER A 203 10.15 2.40 -10.17
C SER A 203 10.06 1.86 -8.74
N TYR A 204 9.20 2.44 -7.90
CA TYR A 204 8.92 1.92 -6.56
C TYR A 204 8.29 0.53 -6.60
N ASN A 205 7.28 0.32 -7.43
CA ASN A 205 6.65 -0.99 -7.62
C ASN A 205 7.61 -2.07 -8.11
N LEU A 206 8.67 -1.68 -8.82
CA LEU A 206 9.73 -2.60 -9.26
C LEU A 206 10.72 -2.92 -8.11
N ILE A 207 11.14 -1.92 -7.35
CA ILE A 207 12.23 -2.01 -6.39
C ILE A 207 11.77 -2.54 -5.02
N ILE A 208 10.59 -2.11 -4.55
CA ILE A 208 10.11 -2.37 -3.19
C ILE A 208 10.00 -3.86 -2.87
N PRO A 209 9.41 -4.74 -3.71
CA PRO A 209 9.35 -6.16 -3.42
C PRO A 209 10.74 -6.77 -3.17
N THR A 210 11.74 -6.39 -3.96
CA THR A 210 13.13 -6.84 -3.77
C THR A 210 13.73 -6.30 -2.49
N VAL A 211 13.56 -5.01 -2.19
CA VAL A 211 14.04 -4.41 -0.93
C VAL A 211 13.40 -5.08 0.29
N CYS A 212 12.10 -5.39 0.23
CA CYS A 212 11.41 -6.11 1.30
C CYS A 212 12.00 -7.48 1.56
N VAL A 213 12.27 -8.25 0.50
CA VAL A 213 12.88 -9.58 0.62
C VAL A 213 14.29 -9.48 1.23
N LEU A 214 15.12 -8.56 0.73
CA LEU A 214 16.47 -8.34 1.27
C LEU A 214 16.45 -7.87 2.73
N ALA A 215 15.52 -6.99 3.10
CA ALA A 215 15.33 -6.54 4.49
C ALA A 215 14.92 -7.70 5.40
N CYS A 216 14.05 -8.59 4.92
CA CYS A 216 13.64 -9.78 5.66
C CYS A 216 14.80 -10.76 5.84
N GLU A 217 15.56 -11.05 4.78
CA GLU A 217 16.75 -11.92 4.83
C GLU A 217 17.86 -11.35 5.72
N ALA A 218 17.96 -10.02 5.82
CA ALA A 218 18.87 -9.33 6.73
C ALA A 218 18.41 -9.36 8.21
N GLY A 219 17.28 -10.00 8.52
CA GLY A 219 16.76 -10.13 9.88
C GLY A 219 16.09 -8.86 10.42
N MET A 220 15.76 -7.88 9.57
CA MET A 220 15.12 -6.64 10.04
C MET A 220 13.77 -6.89 10.68
N HIS A 221 13.00 -7.83 10.15
CA HIS A 221 11.70 -8.19 10.72
C HIS A 221 11.86 -8.79 12.12
N ASP A 222 12.79 -9.72 12.29
CA ASP A 222 13.05 -10.36 13.59
C ASP A 222 13.57 -9.34 14.62
N PHE A 223 14.38 -8.37 14.19
CA PHE A 223 14.82 -7.26 15.04
C PHE A 223 13.63 -6.40 15.51
N VAL A 224 12.73 -6.01 14.61
CA VAL A 224 11.53 -5.22 14.97
C VAL A 224 10.63 -6.01 15.92
N VAL A 225 10.41 -7.29 15.64
CA VAL A 225 9.66 -8.21 16.49
C VAL A 225 10.31 -8.29 17.87
N ALA A 226 11.63 -8.46 17.97
CA ALA A 226 12.33 -8.51 19.25
C ALA A 226 12.18 -7.19 20.04
N CYS A 227 12.39 -6.04 19.40
CA CYS A 227 12.30 -4.74 20.06
C CYS A 227 10.87 -4.33 20.47
N VAL A 228 9.85 -4.82 19.77
CA VAL A 228 8.44 -4.46 20.02
C VAL A 228 7.74 -5.49 20.92
N LEU A 229 8.19 -6.74 20.93
CA LEU A 229 7.48 -7.86 21.57
C LEU A 229 8.21 -8.45 22.78
N ASP A 230 9.48 -8.10 23.05
CA ASP A 230 10.18 -8.54 24.25
C ASP A 230 10.11 -7.46 25.35
N PRO A 231 9.33 -7.65 26.43
CA PRO A 231 9.25 -6.72 27.55
C PRO A 231 10.48 -6.76 28.48
N THR A 232 11.52 -7.54 28.15
CA THR A 232 12.73 -7.69 28.97
C THR A 232 13.96 -6.91 28.47
N MET A 233 13.80 -6.07 27.43
CA MET A 233 14.73 -4.97 27.11
C MET A 233 14.27 -3.64 27.69
#